data_AF-A1RQL9-F1
#
_entry.id   AF-A1RQL9-F1
#
_cell.length_a   1.000
_cell.length_b   1.000
_cell.length_c   1.000
_cell.angle_alpha   90.00
_cell.angle_beta   90.00
_cell.angle_gamma   90.00
#
_symmetry.space_group_name_H-M   'P 1'
#
loop_
_entity.id
_entity.type
_entity.pdbx_description
1 polymer ?
#
loop_
_entity_poly.entity_id
_entity_poly.type
_entity_poly.pdbx_seq_one_letter_code
_entity_poly.pdbx_strand_id
1 'polypeptide(L)'
;MSLDLKREFLRLLREDEEFRYAVMGLLGVADLRTSLDNLIKAGAKHGEVIDKLRSSVKELRKTIEALARPIKELRKDALSEDVRDTAKLYS
;
A
#
# COMPACT_ATOMS: atom_id res chain seq x y z
N MET A 1 -35.26 40.46 -12.07
CA MET A 1 -33.79 40.64 -12.15
C MET A 1 -33.00 39.44 -11.63
N SER A 2 -33.00 39.12 -10.32
CA SER A 2 -32.15 38.03 -9.79
C SER A 2 -32.55 36.62 -10.30
N LEU A 3 -33.86 36.34 -10.40
CA LEU A 3 -34.35 35.06 -10.94
C LEU A 3 -34.04 34.89 -12.44
N ASP A 4 -34.08 35.98 -13.20
CA ASP A 4 -33.81 35.98 -14.64
C ASP A 4 -32.34 35.71 -14.91
N LEU A 5 -31.44 36.35 -14.15
CA LEU A 5 -30.00 36.12 -14.25
C LEU A 5 -29.62 34.68 -13.88
N LYS A 6 -30.20 34.12 -12.82
CA LYS A 6 -29.95 32.71 -12.44
C LYS A 6 -30.41 31.74 -13.53
N ARG A 7 -31.57 31.97 -14.13
CA ARG A 7 -32.08 31.15 -15.24
C ARG A 7 -31.15 31.21 -16.45
N GLU A 8 -30.72 32.42 -16.80
CA GLU A 8 -29.81 32.62 -17.93
C GLU A 8 -28.44 31.95 -17.69
N PHE A 9 -27.88 32.10 -16.48
CA PHE A 9 -26.63 31.45 -16.11
C PHE A 9 -26.72 29.92 -16.21
N LEU A 10 -27.82 29.32 -15.74
CA LEU A 10 -28.05 27.87 -15.85
C LEU A 10 -28.30 27.43 -17.30
N ARG A 11 -28.94 28.27 -18.13
CA ARG A 11 -29.14 28.01 -19.55
C ARG A 11 -27.80 27.97 -20.28
N LEU A 12 -26.94 28.97 -20.07
CA LEU A 12 -25.59 29.02 -20.66
C LEU A 12 -24.73 27.83 -20.23
N LEU A 13 -24.74 27.45 -18.94
CA LEU A 13 -24.02 26.24 -18.49
C LEU A 13 -24.47 24.96 -19.23
N ARG A 14 -25.72 24.88 -19.68
CA ARG A 14 -26.26 23.71 -20.40
C ARG A 14 -26.00 23.77 -21.89
N GLU A 15 -26.25 24.92 -22.50
CA GLU A 15 -26.31 25.07 -23.96
C GLU A 15 -25.00 25.56 -24.56
N ASP A 16 -24.23 26.36 -23.82
CA ASP A 16 -22.99 26.97 -24.28
C ASP A 16 -21.77 26.20 -23.76
N GLU A 17 -21.05 25.57 -24.68
CA GLU A 17 -19.89 24.75 -24.37
C GLU A 17 -18.67 25.57 -23.93
N GLU A 18 -18.42 26.72 -24.57
CA GLU A 18 -17.29 27.59 -24.25
C GLU A 18 -17.48 28.21 -22.85
N PHE A 19 -18.69 28.70 -22.56
CA PHE A 19 -19.05 29.22 -21.25
C PHE A 19 -18.90 28.16 -20.15
N ARG A 20 -19.38 26.94 -20.40
CA ARG A 20 -19.27 25.83 -19.46
C ARG A 20 -17.81 25.49 -19.15
N TYR A 21 -16.94 25.42 -20.16
CA TYR A 21 -15.52 25.16 -19.93
C TYR A 21 -14.81 26.32 -19.22
N ALA A 22 -15.14 27.57 -19.55
CA ALA A 22 -14.60 28.73 -18.84
C ALA A 22 -14.96 28.69 -17.35
N VAL A 23 -16.21 28.39 -17.01
CA VAL A 23 -16.65 28.21 -15.62
C VAL A 23 -15.95 27.02 -14.96
N MET A 24 -15.78 25.89 -15.65
CA MET A 24 -15.02 24.75 -15.13
C MET A 24 -13.56 25.09 -14.84
N GLY A 25 -12.93 25.91 -15.68
CA GLY A 25 -11.58 26.43 -15.48
C GLY A 25 -11.51 27.36 -14.27
N LEU A 26 -12.43 28.32 -14.16
CA LEU A 26 -12.49 29.26 -13.03
C LEU A 26 -12.74 28.57 -11.69
N LEU A 27 -13.56 27.52 -11.68
CA LEU A 27 -13.85 26.73 -10.48
C LEU A 27 -12.79 25.66 -10.19
N GLY A 28 -11.76 25.53 -11.02
CA GLY A 28 -10.69 24.54 -10.85
C GLY A 28 -11.15 23.09 -10.97
N VAL A 29 -12.30 22.84 -11.60
CA VAL A 29 -12.88 21.48 -11.74
C VAL A 29 -11.97 20.58 -12.59
N ALA A 30 -11.32 21.16 -13.60
CA ALA A 30 -10.34 20.44 -14.41
C ALA A 30 -9.12 20.01 -13.57
N ASP A 31 -8.56 20.92 -12.78
CA ASP A 31 -7.40 20.64 -11.92
C ASP A 31 -7.72 19.61 -10.83
N LEU A 32 -8.92 19.69 -10.25
CA LEU A 32 -9.43 18.70 -9.30
C LEU A 32 -9.53 17.31 -9.93
N ARG A 33 -10.05 17.23 -11.16
CA ARG A 33 -10.14 15.95 -11.90
C ARG A 33 -8.75 15.35 -12.13
N THR A 34 -7.79 16.15 -12.61
CA THR A 34 -6.41 15.69 -12.82
C THR A 34 -5.75 15.25 -11.51
N SER A 35 -5.96 16.00 -10.43
CA SER A 35 -5.45 15.66 -9.10
C SER A 35 -6.04 14.35 -8.59
N LEU A 36 -7.33 14.12 -8.81
CA LEU A 36 -8.02 12.88 -8.45
C LEU A 36 -7.47 11.69 -9.25
N ASP A 37 -7.28 11.84 -10.56
CA ASP A 37 -6.70 10.79 -11.42
C ASP A 37 -5.29 10.41 -10.95
N ASN A 38 -4.47 11.40 -10.57
CA ASN A 38 -3.14 11.15 -10.02
C ASN A 38 -3.19 10.44 -8.67
N LEU A 39 -4.14 10.81 -7.81
CA LEU A 39 -4.34 10.15 -6.52
C LEU A 39 -4.76 8.68 -6.69
N ILE A 40 -5.67 8.39 -7.61
CA ILE A 40 -6.09 7.02 -7.95
C ILE A 40 -4.89 6.19 -8.43
N LYS A 41 -4.08 6.73 -9.34
CA LYS A 41 -2.87 6.07 -9.84
C LYS A 41 -1.85 5.81 -8.72
N ALA A 42 -1.62 6.78 -7.84
CA ALA A 42 -0.74 6.61 -6.69
C ALA A 42 -1.26 5.54 -5.73
N GLY A 43 -2.57 5.53 -5.46
CA GLY A 43 -3.22 4.49 -4.66
C GLY A 43 -3.05 3.09 -5.23
N ALA A 44 -3.22 2.93 -6.55
CA ALA A 44 -3.01 1.65 -7.23
C ALA A 44 -1.54 1.17 -7.09
N LYS A 45 -0.58 2.07 -7.34
CA LYS A 45 0.85 1.77 -7.19
C LYS A 45 1.22 1.39 -5.75
N HIS A 46 0.65 2.06 -4.76
CA HIS A 46 0.83 1.70 -3.35
C HIS A 46 0.26 0.32 -3.05
N GLY A 47 -0.91 -0.03 -3.61
CA GLY A 47 -1.49 -1.37 -3.50
C GLY A 47 -0.54 -2.46 -4.00
N GLU A 48 0.03 -2.29 -5.20
CA GLU A 48 1.01 -3.23 -5.75
C GLU A 48 2.26 -3.40 -4.87
N VAL A 49 2.77 -2.30 -4.31
CA VAL A 49 3.93 -2.34 -3.40
C VAL A 49 3.58 -3.08 -2.11
N ILE A 50 2.40 -2.84 -1.55
CA ILE A 50 1.91 -3.54 -0.35
C ILE A 50 1.81 -5.04 -0.60
N ASP A 51 1.29 -5.47 -1.75
CA ASP A 51 1.15 -6.89 -2.06
C ASP A 51 2.50 -7.58 -2.28
N LYS A 52 3.46 -6.89 -2.91
CA LYS A 52 4.85 -7.36 -3.00
C LYS A 52 5.47 -7.51 -1.61
N LEU A 53 5.34 -6.50 -0.75
CA LEU A 53 5.86 -6.55 0.61
C LEU A 53 5.23 -7.67 1.44
N ARG A 54 3.91 -7.87 1.34
CA ARG A 54 3.21 -8.99 2.00
C ARG A 54 3.77 -10.34 1.55
N SER A 55 4.04 -10.49 0.25
CA SER A 55 4.63 -11.70 -0.31
C SER A 55 6.05 -11.92 0.22
N SER A 56 6.89 -10.89 0.23
CA SER A 56 8.25 -10.96 0.80
C SER A 56 8.23 -11.33 2.29
N VAL A 57 7.34 -10.72 3.09
CA VAL A 57 7.19 -11.05 4.52
C VAL A 57 6.76 -12.50 4.71
N LYS A 58 5.86 -13.01 3.85
CA LYS A 58 5.44 -14.42 3.89
C LYS A 58 6.61 -15.37 3.62
N GLU A 59 7.43 -15.09 2.60
CA GLU A 59 8.59 -15.93 2.30
C GLU A 59 9.66 -15.85 3.41
N LEU A 60 9.94 -14.66 3.95
CA LEU A 60 10.85 -14.51 5.08
C LEU A 60 10.39 -15.31 6.31
N ARG A 61 9.08 -15.34 6.59
CA ARG A 61 8.53 -16.18 7.68
C ARG A 61 8.80 -17.67 7.45
N LYS A 62 8.59 -18.17 6.24
CA LYS A 62 8.92 -19.56 5.90
C LYS A 62 10.41 -19.85 6.06
N THR A 63 11.28 -18.94 5.63
CA THR A 63 12.73 -19.10 5.82
C THR A 63 13.10 -19.16 7.30
N ILE A 64 12.53 -18.28 8.13
CA ILE A 64 12.74 -18.29 9.58
C ILE A 64 12.28 -19.62 10.20
N GLU A 65 11.10 -20.11 9.82
CA GLU A 65 10.59 -21.41 10.31
C GLU A 65 11.49 -22.58 9.90
N ALA A 66 11.96 -22.57 8.65
CA ALA A 66 12.86 -23.59 8.12
C ALA A 66 14.21 -23.60 8.85
N LEU A 67 14.75 -22.44 9.23
CA LEU A 67 16.00 -22.31 9.99
C LEU A 67 15.83 -22.60 11.49
N ALA A 68 14.65 -22.33 12.05
CA ALA A 68 14.40 -22.55 13.48
C ALA A 68 14.45 -24.03 13.88
N ARG A 69 14.08 -24.95 12.98
CA ARG A 69 14.16 -26.41 13.21
C ARG A 69 15.60 -26.90 13.41
N PRO A 70 16.54 -26.73 12.45
CA PRO A 70 17.91 -27.21 12.61
C PRO A 70 18.62 -26.52 13.78
N ILE A 71 18.36 -25.24 14.07
CA ILE A 71 18.92 -24.57 15.25
C ILE A 71 18.49 -25.27 16.55
N LYS A 72 17.23 -25.70 16.65
CA LYS A 72 16.75 -26.43 17.84
C LYS A 72 17.43 -27.79 17.99
N GLU A 73 17.63 -28.51 16.89
CA GLU A 73 18.30 -29.81 16.94
C GLU A 73 19.79 -29.66 17.28
N LEU A 74 20.51 -28.75 16.62
CA LEU A 74 21.91 -28.44 16.96
C LEU A 74 22.08 -28.05 18.43
N ARG A 75 21.13 -27.30 19.00
CA ARG A 75 21.14 -26.95 20.43
C ARG A 75 20.97 -28.18 21.34
N LYS A 76 20.14 -29.16 20.95
CA LYS A 76 19.97 -30.40 21.73
C LYS A 76 21.22 -31.26 21.64
N ASP A 77 21.79 -31.40 20.45
CA ASP A 77 22.99 -32.20 20.22
C ASP A 77 24.15 -31.67 21.06
N ALA A 78 24.40 -30.35 21.02
CA ALA A 78 25.44 -29.70 21.83
C ALA A 78 25.26 -29.93 23.33
N LEU A 79 24.03 -29.83 23.84
CA LEU A 79 23.74 -30.09 25.26
C LEU A 79 23.99 -31.56 25.64
N SER A 80 23.69 -32.49 24.74
CA SER A 80 23.95 -33.92 24.98
C SER A 80 25.44 -34.26 25.01
N GLU A 81 26.25 -33.57 24.20
CA GLU A 81 27.70 -33.74 24.16
C GLU A 81 28.36 -33.19 25.43
N ASP A 82 27.97 -31.99 25.88
CA ASP A 82 28.43 -31.39 27.15
C ASP A 82 28.13 -32.30 28.35
N VAL A 83 26.94 -32.89 28.41
CA VAL A 83 26.56 -33.85 29.48
C VAL A 83 27.43 -35.12 29.41
N ARG A 84 27.76 -35.59 28.22
CA ARG A 84 28.61 -36.78 28.04
C ARG A 84 30.05 -36.51 28.47
N ASP A 85 30.59 -35.34 28.15
CA ASP A 85 31.97 -34.99 28.47
C ASP A 85 32.15 -34.67 29.95
N THR A 86 31.16 -34.04 30.59
CA THR A 86 31.13 -33.90 32.05
C THR A 86 31.07 -35.25 32.74
N ALA A 87 30.27 -36.21 32.27
CA ALA A 87 30.22 -37.56 32.86
C ALA A 87 31.56 -38.30 32.83
N LYS A 88 32.36 -38.15 31.76
CA LYS A 88 33.71 -38.75 31.63
C LYS A 88 34.73 -38.16 32.61
N LEU A 89 34.56 -36.91 33.03
CA LEU A 89 35.47 -36.25 33.98
C LEU A 89 35.30 -36.76 35.42
N TYR A 90 34.18 -37.39 35.73
CA TYR A 90 33.86 -37.92 37.06
C TYR A 90 33.84 -39.47 37.15
N SER A 91 34.21 -40.16 36.07
CA SER A 91 34.32 -41.64 35.98
C SER A 91 35.78 -42.09 36.00
#